data_AF-A0A9E4CET9-F1
#
_entry.id   AF-A0A9E4CET9-F1
#
_cell.length_a   1.000
_cell.length_b   1.000
_cell.length_c   1.000
_cell.angle_alpha   90.00
_cell.angle_beta   90.00
_cell.angle_gamma   90.00
#
_symmetry.space_group_name_H-M   'P 1'
#
loop_
_entity.id
_entity.type
_entity.pdbx_description
1 polymer ?
#
loop_
_entity_poly.entity_id
_entity_poly.type
_entity_poly.pdbx_seq_one_letter_code
_entity_poly.pdbx_strand_id
1 'polypeptide(L)'
;MNLQAVPLQAKALPIGAETVRDKPVRGIMESAVGRQYTIKEIEHWQEVPITDEELSRIRAFAVPTLLDRRFTIESDRQLPTALQQLLQETLPPFTWDATDVSLAPLHKYLLFHTSLPAPVDLATQQPMALEIYGTVVGVNDLQRGTPEWKPWMLEWRQYYRTMIRSNPEMISLPERLTLEIHAATYANLWYSSVNVPLYL
;
A
#
# COMPACT_ATOMS: atom_id res chain seq x y z
N MET A 1 -5.56 -3.52 -31.62
CA MET A 1 -6.02 -2.25 -31.03
C MET A 1 -4.85 -1.71 -30.20
N ASN A 2 -4.14 -0.71 -30.72
CA ASN A 2 -2.93 -0.16 -30.09
C ASN A 2 -3.33 0.81 -28.98
N LEU A 3 -3.09 0.46 -27.71
CA LEU A 3 -3.15 1.41 -26.60
C LEU A 3 -1.77 2.05 -26.47
N GLN A 4 -1.60 3.21 -27.08
CA GLN A 4 -0.47 4.08 -26.77
C GLN A 4 -0.66 4.62 -25.35
N ALA A 5 0.26 4.28 -24.45
CA ALA A 5 0.35 4.90 -23.14
C ALA A 5 0.64 6.39 -23.32
N VAL A 6 -0.26 7.25 -22.85
CA VAL A 6 -0.06 8.68 -22.78
C VAL A 6 0.86 8.97 -21.60
N PRO A 7 2.04 9.57 -21.77
CA PRO A 7 2.86 9.97 -20.64
C PRO A 7 2.20 11.17 -19.96
N LEU A 8 1.78 10.98 -18.70
CA LEU A 8 1.40 12.08 -17.81
C LEU A 8 2.66 12.92 -17.53
N GLN A 9 2.87 13.98 -18.30
CA GLN A 9 3.87 14.99 -18.02
C GLN A 9 3.48 15.73 -16.72
N ALA A 10 4.17 15.40 -15.63
CA ALA A 10 4.14 16.21 -14.42
C ALA A 10 4.72 17.60 -14.75
N LYS A 11 3.86 18.62 -14.84
CA LYS A 11 4.31 20.02 -14.92
C LYS A 11 4.98 20.37 -13.58
N ALA A 12 6.30 20.55 -13.61
CA ALA A 12 7.05 21.06 -12.47
C ALA A 12 6.60 22.50 -12.16
N LEU A 13 6.10 22.72 -10.94
CA LEU A 13 5.86 24.05 -10.40
C LEU A 13 7.21 24.67 -9.97
N PRO A 14 7.41 26.00 -10.14
CA PRO A 14 8.64 26.65 -9.72
C PRO A 14 8.65 26.79 -8.19
N ILE A 15 9.68 26.29 -7.52
CA ILE A 15 9.82 26.34 -6.06
C ILE A 15 11.11 27.10 -5.70
N GLY A 16 10.96 28.19 -4.94
CA GLY A 16 12.06 28.88 -4.26
C GLY A 16 12.63 28.05 -3.10
N ALA A 17 13.87 28.33 -2.71
CA ALA A 17 14.80 27.48 -1.96
C ALA A 17 14.48 27.13 -0.48
N GLU A 18 13.21 26.98 -0.11
CA GLU A 18 12.84 25.97 0.89
C GLU A 18 12.39 24.75 0.10
N THR A 19 13.11 23.63 0.21
CA THR A 19 12.70 22.44 -0.54
C THR A 19 11.30 22.08 -0.07
N VAL A 20 10.35 21.94 -1.01
CA VAL A 20 8.95 21.60 -0.72
C VAL A 20 8.85 20.39 0.21
N ARG A 21 9.88 19.55 0.18
CA ARG A 21 10.13 18.42 1.06
C ARG A 21 10.09 18.75 2.55
N ASP A 22 10.75 19.81 2.99
CA ASP A 22 10.96 20.10 4.42
C ASP A 22 9.75 20.75 5.10
N LYS A 23 8.69 21.06 4.33
CA LYS A 23 7.46 21.62 4.89
C LYS A 23 6.72 20.55 5.70
N PRO A 24 6.24 20.85 6.92
CA PRO A 24 5.36 19.95 7.65
C PRO A 24 4.05 19.75 6.89
N VAL A 25 3.47 18.55 6.98
CA VAL A 25 2.15 18.25 6.42
C VAL A 25 1.10 19.14 7.08
N ARG A 26 0.13 19.63 6.30
CA ARG A 26 -1.03 20.36 6.80
C ARG A 26 -2.33 19.79 6.26
N GLY A 27 -3.39 19.88 7.07
CA GLY A 27 -4.74 19.47 6.68
C GLY A 27 -5.18 18.18 7.34
N ILE A 28 -6.04 17.40 6.68
CA ILE A 28 -6.74 16.25 7.28
C ILE A 28 -5.76 15.22 7.87
N MET A 29 -4.64 14.96 7.20
CA MET A 29 -3.67 13.95 7.61
C MET A 29 -2.64 14.44 8.65
N GLU A 30 -2.63 15.72 9.01
CA GLU A 30 -1.61 16.34 9.87
C GLU A 30 -1.44 15.61 11.21
N SER A 31 -2.54 15.15 11.82
CA SER A 31 -2.50 14.42 13.10
C SER A 31 -2.23 12.92 12.98
N ALA A 32 -2.20 12.36 11.77
CA ALA A 32 -2.05 10.94 11.51
C ALA A 32 -0.65 10.57 10.97
N VAL A 33 0.08 11.54 10.42
CA VAL A 33 1.43 11.34 9.91
C VAL A 33 2.48 11.42 11.02
N GLY A 34 3.51 10.60 10.88
CA GLY A 34 4.67 10.56 11.76
C GLY A 34 5.89 11.18 11.10
N ARG A 35 7.06 10.55 11.32
CA ARG A 35 8.33 11.02 10.75
C ARG A 35 8.27 11.06 9.22
N GLN A 36 8.97 12.02 8.65
CA GLN A 36 9.28 12.04 7.23
C GLN A 36 10.43 11.08 6.91
N TYR A 37 10.33 10.34 5.81
CA TYR A 37 11.42 9.50 5.33
C TYR A 37 12.56 10.35 4.74
N THR A 38 13.80 9.98 5.05
CA THR A 38 15.01 10.60 4.50
C THR A 38 15.20 10.22 3.02
N ILE A 39 15.96 11.02 2.27
CA ILE A 39 16.31 10.68 0.88
C ILE A 39 17.04 9.33 0.83
N LYS A 40 17.97 9.08 1.75
CA LYS A 40 18.71 7.81 1.82
C LYS A 40 17.80 6.61 2.05
N GLU A 41 16.76 6.77 2.87
CA GLU A 41 15.76 5.73 3.06
C GLU A 41 15.03 5.49 1.73
N ILE A 42 14.51 6.54 1.10
CA ILE A 42 13.81 6.43 -0.20
C ILE A 42 14.70 5.78 -1.28
N GLU A 43 15.96 6.20 -1.40
CA GLU A 43 16.95 5.67 -2.35
C GLU A 43 17.25 4.19 -2.15
N HIS A 44 17.36 3.73 -0.89
CA HIS A 44 17.67 2.33 -0.58
C HIS A 44 16.66 1.36 -1.21
N TRP A 45 15.43 1.82 -1.38
CA TRP A 45 14.32 1.03 -1.86
C TRP A 45 14.03 1.19 -3.35
N GLN A 46 14.80 2.02 -4.07
CA GLN A 46 14.62 2.21 -5.51
C GLN A 46 15.31 1.10 -6.30
N GLU A 47 14.53 0.38 -7.10
CA GLU A 47 15.06 -0.52 -8.13
C GLU A 47 15.42 0.22 -9.44
N VAL A 48 14.92 1.46 -9.60
CA VAL A 48 15.11 2.28 -10.81
C VAL A 48 15.96 3.51 -10.45
N PRO A 49 16.93 3.92 -11.30
CA PRO A 49 17.67 5.15 -11.07
C PRO A 49 16.74 6.37 -11.10
N ILE A 50 16.66 7.08 -9.98
CA ILE A 50 15.98 8.37 -9.86
C ILE A 50 17.06 9.43 -9.64
N THR A 51 16.92 10.61 -10.23
CA THR A 51 17.87 11.71 -10.02
C THR A 51 17.73 12.32 -8.62
N ASP A 52 18.81 12.88 -8.08
CA ASP A 52 18.79 13.62 -6.80
C ASP A 52 17.71 14.73 -6.79
N GLU A 53 17.49 15.36 -7.94
CA GLU A 53 16.46 16.39 -8.11
C GLU A 53 15.05 15.80 -7.94
N GLU A 54 14.76 14.65 -8.52
CA GLU A 54 13.47 13.97 -8.37
C GLU A 54 13.28 13.47 -6.93
N LEU A 55 14.31 12.89 -6.31
CA LEU A 55 14.28 12.46 -4.91
C LEU A 55 14.00 13.63 -3.95
N SER A 56 14.56 14.80 -4.23
CA SER A 56 14.34 16.01 -3.42
C SER A 56 12.89 16.50 -3.45
N ARG A 57 12.09 16.07 -4.44
CA ARG A 57 10.66 16.41 -4.58
C ARG A 57 9.74 15.38 -3.92
N ILE A 58 10.26 14.21 -3.57
CA ILE A 58 9.49 13.16 -2.91
C ILE A 58 9.25 13.54 -1.46
N ARG A 59 7.98 13.42 -1.08
CA ARG A 59 7.51 13.61 0.28
C ARG A 59 6.78 12.35 0.67
N ALA A 60 7.28 11.72 1.71
CA ALA A 60 6.74 10.51 2.24
C ALA A 60 6.84 10.53 3.76
N PHE A 61 5.75 10.21 4.42
CA PHE A 61 5.63 10.24 5.87
C PHE A 61 5.05 8.91 6.34
N ALA A 62 5.60 8.36 7.42
CA ALA A 62 5.00 7.20 8.06
C ALA A 62 3.58 7.54 8.53
N VAL A 63 2.69 6.56 8.61
CA VAL A 63 1.35 6.69 9.22
C VAL A 63 1.25 5.71 10.39
N PRO A 64 1.82 6.05 11.56
CA PRO A 64 2.00 5.10 12.66
C PRO A 64 0.69 4.58 13.24
N THR A 65 -0.41 5.32 13.09
CA THR A 65 -1.74 4.92 13.58
C THR A 65 -2.25 3.63 12.92
N LEU A 66 -1.76 3.31 11.72
CA LEU A 66 -2.11 2.09 11.00
C LEU A 66 -1.19 0.90 11.31
N LEU A 67 -0.03 1.14 11.91
CA LEU A 67 0.93 0.06 12.19
C LEU A 67 0.33 -0.97 13.14
N ASP A 68 0.55 -2.26 12.84
CA ASP A 68 0.06 -3.43 13.58
C ASP A 68 -1.48 -3.53 13.66
N ARG A 69 -2.21 -2.67 12.95
CA ARG A 69 -3.67 -2.78 12.87
C ARG A 69 -4.05 -4.06 12.13
N ARG A 70 -5.09 -4.70 12.64
CA ARG A 70 -5.61 -5.94 12.11
C ARG A 70 -7.05 -5.78 11.66
N PHE A 71 -7.38 -6.51 10.60
CA PHE A 71 -8.75 -6.64 10.13
C PHE A 71 -8.95 -8.02 9.52
N THR A 72 -10.21 -8.44 9.45
CA THR A 72 -10.59 -9.77 8.99
C THR A 72 -11.48 -9.66 7.77
N ILE A 73 -11.27 -10.58 6.83
CA ILE A 73 -12.15 -10.78 5.67
C ILE A 73 -12.59 -12.24 5.65
N GLU A 74 -13.84 -12.47 5.28
CA GLU A 74 -14.41 -13.81 5.06
C GLU A 74 -14.39 -14.22 3.58
N SER A 75 -14.11 -13.26 2.69
CA SER A 75 -13.90 -13.53 1.27
C SER A 75 -13.14 -12.38 0.62
N ASP A 76 -12.55 -12.66 -0.54
CA ASP A 76 -11.83 -11.70 -1.39
C ASP A 76 -12.63 -10.42 -1.65
N ARG A 77 -13.94 -10.57 -1.85
CA ARG A 77 -14.86 -9.47 -2.17
C ARG A 77 -15.03 -8.47 -1.01
N GLN A 78 -14.73 -8.88 0.21
CA GLN A 78 -14.84 -8.04 1.39
C GLN A 78 -13.58 -7.18 1.62
N LEU A 79 -12.46 -7.45 0.92
CA LEU A 79 -11.21 -6.71 1.13
C LEU A 79 -11.36 -5.19 0.98
N PRO A 80 -11.98 -4.66 -0.11
CA PRO A 80 -12.21 -3.22 -0.23
C PRO A 80 -12.97 -2.62 0.95
N THR A 81 -14.11 -3.23 1.32
CA THR A 81 -14.99 -2.71 2.37
C THR A 81 -14.34 -2.81 3.75
N ALA A 82 -13.67 -3.92 4.06
CA ALA A 82 -13.00 -4.11 5.35
C ALA A 82 -11.82 -3.15 5.52
N LEU A 83 -11.04 -2.93 4.45
CA LEU A 83 -9.98 -1.93 4.46
C LEU A 83 -10.55 -0.52 4.64
N GLN A 84 -11.60 -0.17 3.88
CA GLN A 84 -12.26 1.13 4.00
C GLN A 84 -12.77 1.39 5.43
N GLN A 85 -13.40 0.39 6.05
CA GLN A 85 -13.87 0.47 7.43
C GLN A 85 -12.71 0.70 8.40
N LEU A 86 -11.63 -0.08 8.28
CA LEU A 86 -10.44 0.10 9.11
C LEU A 86 -9.85 1.51 9.00
N LEU A 87 -9.79 2.07 7.78
CA LEU A 87 -9.31 3.42 7.53
C LEU A 87 -10.22 4.48 8.15
N GLN A 88 -11.54 4.32 8.03
CA GLN A 88 -12.51 5.23 8.65
C GLN A 88 -12.46 5.22 10.19
N GLU A 89 -12.16 4.06 10.78
CA GLU A 89 -12.04 3.91 12.24
C GLU A 89 -10.70 4.42 12.79
N THR A 90 -9.64 4.38 11.98
CA THR A 90 -8.26 4.63 12.45
C THR A 90 -7.70 5.99 12.03
N LEU A 91 -8.16 6.53 10.90
CA LEU A 91 -7.66 7.78 10.34
C LEU A 91 -8.69 8.91 10.50
N PRO A 92 -8.24 10.18 10.38
CA PRO A 92 -9.13 11.33 10.37
C PRO A 92 -10.23 11.22 9.29
N PRO A 93 -11.39 11.86 9.49
CA PRO A 93 -12.52 11.74 8.58
C PRO A 93 -12.16 12.12 7.13
N PHE A 94 -12.25 11.13 6.25
CA PHE A 94 -12.07 11.26 4.81
C PHE A 94 -12.81 10.13 4.09
N THR A 95 -13.26 10.40 2.86
CA THR A 95 -13.90 9.37 2.03
C THR A 95 -12.80 8.54 1.35
N TRP A 96 -12.37 7.49 2.04
CA TRP A 96 -11.42 6.52 1.49
C TRP A 96 -12.07 5.70 0.39
N ASP A 97 -11.48 5.70 -0.80
CA ASP A 97 -11.87 4.84 -1.92
C ASP A 97 -10.88 3.67 -2.02
N ALA A 98 -11.38 2.45 -1.77
CA ALA A 98 -10.62 1.21 -1.80
C ALA A 98 -11.14 0.24 -2.89
N THR A 99 -11.91 0.73 -3.87
CA THR A 99 -12.56 -0.12 -4.88
C THR A 99 -11.59 -0.86 -5.79
N ASP A 100 -10.44 -0.26 -6.10
CA ASP A 100 -9.43 -0.82 -7.02
C ASP A 100 -8.30 -1.61 -6.33
N VAL A 101 -8.52 -2.11 -5.11
CA VAL A 101 -7.50 -2.92 -4.40
C VAL A 101 -7.26 -4.24 -5.14
N SER A 102 -6.04 -4.44 -5.63
CA SER A 102 -5.62 -5.67 -6.31
C SER A 102 -5.53 -6.86 -5.35
N LEU A 103 -6.19 -7.96 -5.71
CA LEU A 103 -6.15 -9.23 -4.98
C LEU A 103 -4.97 -10.13 -5.39
N ALA A 104 -4.29 -9.82 -6.51
CA ALA A 104 -3.25 -10.68 -7.05
C ALA A 104 -2.08 -10.93 -6.08
N PRO A 105 -1.56 -9.92 -5.35
CA PRO A 105 -0.53 -10.16 -4.34
C PRO A 105 -1.03 -11.04 -3.18
N LEU A 106 -2.30 -10.87 -2.80
CA LEU A 106 -2.92 -11.62 -1.71
C LEU A 106 -3.05 -13.10 -2.08
N HIS A 107 -3.53 -13.41 -3.29
CA HIS A 107 -3.59 -14.78 -3.80
C HIS A 107 -2.21 -15.43 -3.89
N LYS A 108 -1.23 -14.71 -4.44
CA LYS A 108 0.07 -15.29 -4.78
C LYS A 108 0.99 -15.45 -3.57
N TYR A 109 0.99 -14.47 -2.67
CA TYR A 109 1.99 -14.35 -1.62
C TYR A 109 1.40 -14.19 -0.23
N LEU A 110 0.08 -14.10 -0.10
CA LEU A 110 -0.61 -13.80 1.17
C LEU A 110 -0.11 -12.48 1.79
N LEU A 111 0.20 -11.54 0.91
CA LEU A 111 0.50 -10.15 1.26
C LEU A 111 -0.54 -9.25 0.60
N PHE A 112 -0.88 -8.16 1.26
CA PHE A 112 -1.68 -7.12 0.65
C PHE A 112 -0.79 -5.88 0.50
N HIS A 113 -0.85 -5.26 -0.68
CA HIS A 113 -0.12 -4.05 -0.98
C HIS A 113 -0.99 -3.20 -1.89
N THR A 114 -1.30 -1.99 -1.47
CA THR A 114 -2.20 -1.09 -2.19
C THR A 114 -1.83 0.36 -1.99
N SER A 115 -2.25 1.21 -2.91
CA SER A 115 -2.11 2.65 -2.87
C SER A 115 -3.48 3.26 -3.12
N LEU A 116 -3.95 4.08 -2.18
CA LEU A 116 -5.27 4.72 -2.23
C LEU A 116 -5.13 6.23 -2.37
N PRO A 117 -6.07 6.92 -3.05
CA PRO A 117 -6.13 8.37 -2.97
C PRO A 117 -6.29 8.84 -1.53
N ALA A 118 -5.52 9.87 -1.16
CA ALA A 118 -5.53 10.46 0.15
C ALA A 118 -5.80 11.97 0.07
N PRO A 119 -6.15 12.64 1.19
CA PRO A 119 -6.27 14.09 1.22
C PRO A 119 -5.01 14.77 0.68
N VAL A 120 -5.16 15.90 -0.02
CA VAL A 120 -4.03 16.72 -0.45
C VAL A 120 -3.28 17.31 0.75
N ASP A 121 -1.97 17.50 0.63
CA ASP A 121 -1.23 18.27 1.63
C ASP A 121 -1.42 19.77 1.38
N LEU A 122 -2.07 20.45 2.32
CA LEU A 122 -2.36 21.87 2.18
C LEU A 122 -1.11 22.76 2.25
N ALA A 123 0.00 22.29 2.81
CA ALA A 123 1.26 23.03 2.89
C ALA A 123 1.91 23.25 1.52
N THR A 124 1.71 22.31 0.59
CA THR A 124 2.36 22.29 -0.73
C THR A 124 1.39 22.18 -1.89
N GLN A 125 0.11 21.93 -1.61
CA GLN A 125 -0.95 21.65 -2.58
C GLN A 125 -0.66 20.42 -3.46
N GLN A 126 0.22 19.53 -3.00
CA GLN A 126 0.54 18.32 -3.75
C GLN A 126 -0.55 17.26 -3.54
N PRO A 127 -0.92 16.52 -4.61
CA PRO A 127 -1.72 15.32 -4.46
C PRO A 127 -0.92 14.28 -3.68
N MET A 128 -1.62 13.51 -2.86
CA MET A 128 -1.04 12.51 -1.99
C MET A 128 -1.79 11.19 -2.12
N ALA A 129 -1.10 10.10 -1.85
CA ALA A 129 -1.63 8.75 -1.74
C ALA A 129 -1.28 8.16 -0.38
N LEU A 130 -2.12 7.22 0.06
CA LEU A 130 -1.85 6.35 1.20
C LEU A 130 -1.44 4.98 0.66
N GLU A 131 -0.17 4.67 0.78
CA GLU A 131 0.37 3.35 0.50
C GLU A 131 0.30 2.50 1.76
N ILE A 132 -0.16 1.25 1.62
CA ILE A 132 -0.34 0.32 2.73
C ILE A 132 0.22 -1.04 2.32
N TYR A 133 1.07 -1.59 3.17
CA TYR A 133 1.60 -2.93 3.06
C TYR A 133 1.24 -3.75 4.30
N GLY A 134 0.85 -4.99 4.07
CA GLY A 134 0.81 -5.95 5.14
C GLY A 134 0.67 -7.39 4.70
N THR A 135 0.46 -8.27 5.67
CA THR A 135 0.52 -9.72 5.46
C THR A 135 -0.62 -10.43 6.17
N VAL A 136 -0.96 -11.61 5.67
CA VAL A 136 -1.87 -12.52 6.38
C VAL A 136 -1.13 -13.06 7.61
N VAL A 137 -1.75 -12.87 8.78
CA VAL A 137 -1.26 -13.35 10.08
C VAL A 137 -2.14 -14.46 10.65
N GLY A 138 -3.31 -14.72 10.06
CA GLY A 138 -4.18 -15.82 10.46
C GLY A 138 -5.08 -16.29 9.31
N VAL A 139 -5.41 -17.57 9.31
CA VAL A 139 -6.24 -18.26 8.32
C VAL A 139 -7.18 -19.19 9.05
N ASN A 140 -8.50 -18.94 9.01
CA ASN A 140 -9.45 -19.62 9.89
C ASN A 140 -8.93 -19.53 11.33
N ASP A 141 -8.75 -20.66 12.01
CA ASP A 141 -8.20 -20.73 13.37
C ASP A 141 -6.67 -20.90 13.42
N LEU A 142 -6.03 -21.08 12.26
CA LEU A 142 -4.58 -21.18 12.14
C LEU A 142 -3.93 -19.80 12.26
N GLN A 143 -2.92 -19.66 13.12
CA GLN A 143 -2.22 -18.39 13.36
C GLN A 143 -0.77 -18.47 12.88
N ARG A 144 -0.24 -17.33 12.42
CA ARG A 144 1.18 -17.21 12.07
C ARG A 144 2.04 -17.44 13.30
N GLY A 145 3.04 -18.31 13.14
CA GLY A 145 3.97 -18.67 14.22
C GLY A 145 3.64 -19.99 14.91
N THR A 146 2.49 -20.62 14.64
CA THR A 146 2.23 -21.99 15.10
C THR A 146 2.99 -23.02 14.25
N PRO A 147 3.25 -24.24 14.77
CA PRO A 147 3.94 -25.30 14.01
C PRO A 147 3.27 -25.65 12.67
N GLU A 148 1.95 -25.52 12.59
CA GLU A 148 1.12 -25.87 11.43
C GLU A 148 1.15 -24.79 10.34
N TRP A 149 1.57 -23.57 10.66
CA TRP A 149 1.60 -22.45 9.71
C TRP A 149 2.50 -22.72 8.49
N LYS A 150 3.71 -23.23 8.74
CA LYS A 150 4.71 -23.44 7.67
C LYS A 150 4.29 -24.55 6.70
N PRO A 151 3.84 -25.74 7.15
CA PRO A 151 3.24 -26.74 6.26
C PRO A 151 2.09 -26.17 5.43
N TRP A 152 1.15 -25.49 6.06
CA TRP A 152 -0.01 -24.90 5.37
C TRP A 152 0.40 -23.89 4.29
N MET A 153 1.36 -22.99 4.59
CA MET A 153 1.90 -22.03 3.62
C MET A 153 2.54 -22.70 2.39
N LEU A 154 3.18 -23.86 2.56
CA LEU A 154 3.77 -24.62 1.47
C LEU A 154 2.69 -25.23 0.58
N GLU A 155 1.66 -25.81 1.19
CA GLU A 155 0.49 -26.36 0.50
C GLU A 155 -0.24 -25.27 -0.30
N TRP A 156 -0.49 -24.11 0.30
CA TRP A 156 -1.09 -22.96 -0.39
C TRP A 156 -0.29 -22.55 -1.63
N ARG A 157 1.03 -22.43 -1.51
CA ARG A 157 1.91 -22.06 -2.64
C ARG A 157 1.87 -23.11 -3.76
N GLN A 158 1.78 -24.40 -3.41
CA GLN A 158 1.66 -25.47 -4.38
C GLN A 158 0.30 -25.47 -5.08
N TYR A 159 -0.78 -25.26 -4.32
CA TYR A 159 -2.12 -25.06 -4.84
C TYR A 159 -2.16 -23.89 -5.83
N TYR A 160 -1.71 -22.70 -5.42
CA TYR A 160 -1.69 -21.51 -6.27
C TYR A 160 -0.92 -21.74 -7.58
N ARG A 161 0.28 -22.35 -7.53
CA ARG A 161 1.09 -22.64 -8.72
C ARG A 161 0.42 -23.61 -9.69
N THR A 162 -0.34 -24.56 -9.17
CA THR A 162 -1.10 -25.52 -9.97
C THR A 162 -2.30 -24.83 -10.63
N MET A 163 -3.07 -24.07 -9.84
CA MET A 163 -4.30 -23.43 -10.29
C MET A 163 -4.04 -22.29 -11.27
N ILE A 164 -3.04 -21.44 -11.05
CA ILE A 164 -2.73 -20.33 -11.95
C ILE A 164 -2.39 -20.80 -13.38
N ARG A 165 -1.90 -22.04 -13.53
CA ARG A 165 -1.57 -22.65 -14.82
C ARG A 165 -2.74 -23.38 -15.48
N SER A 166 -3.68 -23.90 -14.68
CA SER A 166 -4.73 -24.80 -15.16
C SER A 166 -6.10 -24.13 -15.18
N ASN A 167 -6.45 -23.39 -14.12
CA ASN A 167 -7.72 -22.70 -13.98
C ASN A 167 -7.59 -21.48 -13.04
N PRO A 168 -7.09 -20.34 -13.54
CA PRO A 168 -6.81 -19.17 -12.71
C PRO A 168 -8.08 -18.57 -12.07
N GLU A 169 -9.25 -18.71 -12.70
CA GLU A 169 -10.52 -18.20 -12.18
C GLU A 169 -11.04 -18.97 -10.96
N MET A 170 -10.50 -20.16 -10.70
CA MET A 170 -10.86 -20.99 -9.55
C MET A 170 -9.98 -20.77 -8.32
N ILE A 171 -8.97 -19.89 -8.38
CA ILE A 171 -8.17 -19.54 -7.21
C ILE A 171 -9.08 -18.80 -6.23
N SER A 172 -9.28 -19.38 -5.05
CA SER A 172 -10.07 -18.80 -3.97
C SER A 172 -9.23 -18.77 -2.71
N LEU A 173 -9.28 -17.64 -1.97
CA LEU A 173 -8.67 -17.57 -0.66
C LEU A 173 -9.46 -18.45 0.35
N PRO A 174 -8.80 -18.85 1.45
CA PRO A 174 -9.49 -19.43 2.59
C PRO A 174 -10.64 -18.56 3.10
N GLU A 175 -11.65 -19.20 3.70
CA GLU A 175 -12.91 -18.58 4.15
C GLU A 175 -12.75 -17.52 5.24
N ARG A 176 -11.63 -17.46 5.97
CA ARG A 176 -11.36 -16.36 6.90
C ARG A 176 -9.88 -16.02 6.91
N LEU A 177 -9.54 -14.78 6.56
CA LEU A 177 -8.18 -14.26 6.66
C LEU A 177 -8.12 -13.12 7.66
N THR A 178 -7.11 -13.15 8.52
CA THR A 178 -6.73 -12.00 9.36
C THR A 178 -5.48 -11.39 8.77
N LEU A 179 -5.57 -10.11 8.40
CA LEU A 179 -4.47 -9.32 7.84
C LEU A 179 -3.95 -8.37 8.92
N GLU A 180 -2.64 -8.11 8.89
CA GLU A 180 -1.97 -7.13 9.74
C GLU A 180 -1.20 -6.16 8.87
N ILE A 181 -1.32 -4.87 9.17
CA ILE A 181 -0.58 -3.80 8.49
C ILE A 181 0.82 -3.71 9.09
N HIS A 182 1.84 -3.81 8.23
CA HIS A 182 3.26 -3.74 8.63
C HIS A 182 3.90 -2.39 8.26
N ALA A 183 3.36 -1.71 7.25
CA ALA A 183 3.79 -0.37 6.88
C ALA A 183 2.63 0.42 6.26
N ALA A 184 2.61 1.73 6.54
CA ALA A 184 1.71 2.66 5.90
C ALA A 184 2.43 4.00 5.70
N THR A 185 2.29 4.55 4.50
CA THR A 185 3.01 5.75 4.07
C THR A 185 2.05 6.72 3.38
N TYR A 186 2.06 7.97 3.83
CA TYR A 186 1.40 9.08 3.16
C TYR A 186 2.42 9.80 2.29
N ALA A 187 2.28 9.72 0.97
CA ALA A 187 3.29 10.20 0.03
C ALA A 187 2.73 10.92 -1.19
N ASN A 188 3.50 11.81 -1.80
CA ASN A 188 3.15 12.50 -3.06
C ASN A 188 3.47 11.66 -4.31
N LEU A 189 3.59 10.35 -4.13
CA LEU A 189 3.82 9.37 -5.18
C LEU A 189 2.59 8.49 -5.31
N TRP A 190 2.16 8.28 -6.55
CA TRP A 190 1.07 7.36 -6.86
C TRP A 190 1.61 6.20 -7.68
N TYR A 191 1.63 5.01 -7.11
CA TYR A 191 2.00 3.78 -7.83
C TYR A 191 0.74 3.05 -8.28
N SER A 192 0.39 3.16 -9.57
CA SER A 192 -0.74 2.45 -10.15
C SER A 192 -0.38 1.13 -10.85
N SER A 193 0.90 0.77 -10.97
CA SER A 193 1.32 -0.11 -12.08
C SER A 193 2.25 -1.29 -11.79
N VAL A 194 2.73 -1.57 -10.57
CA VAL A 194 3.80 -2.58 -10.42
C VAL A 194 3.64 -3.51 -9.23
N ASN A 195 3.65 -4.82 -9.53
CA ASN A 195 3.68 -5.96 -8.63
C ASN A 195 5.06 -6.10 -7.93
N VAL A 196 5.65 -4.97 -7.52
CA VAL A 196 6.93 -4.86 -6.79
C VAL A 196 6.77 -3.74 -5.75
N PRO A 197 7.17 -3.95 -4.47
CA PRO A 197 6.97 -2.94 -3.44
C PRO A 197 7.95 -1.77 -3.58
N LEU A 198 7.44 -0.55 -3.47
CA LEU A 198 8.21 0.54 -2.87
C LEU A 198 8.14 0.27 -1.37
N TYR A 199 9.16 -0.34 -0.81
CA TYR A 199 9.32 -0.23 0.64
C TYR A 199 9.79 1.21 0.92
N LEU A 200 9.30 1.82 1.99
CA LEU A 200 9.91 3.00 2.60
C LEU A 200 10.29 2.64 4.02
#